data_AF-A0A516KDI7-F1
#
_entry.id   AF-A0A516KDI7-F1
#
_cell.length_a   1.000
_cell.length_b   1.000
_cell.length_c   1.000
_cell.angle_alpha   90.00
_cell.angle_beta   90.00
_cell.angle_gamma   90.00
#
_symmetry.space_group_name_H-M   'P 1'
#
loop_
_entity.id
_entity.type
_entity.pdbx_description
1 polymer ?
#
loop_
_entity_poly.entity_id
_entity_poly.type
_entity_poly.pdbx_seq_one_letter_code
_entity_poly.pdbx_strand_id
1 'polypeptide(L)'
;MDVKTKLDSDNYTWTSAAQSIYAMLQYTDKKTLTLSEVMGYSTHAFRINIHPETVSPAGPTMFDPLDLVPKGLKTLGVVTLIESLQTPVSDKKLVDMIRFTQRSLDTGIPVISWDLFAPEFGLIYGYDNEKQVFYAKDIEKDRLIKFSELNQRRFQHLFLCGYLQSTPKTIPIMLKDTLIRTLEYALGKSPFAASREYKHGLEGYEAWIKAFEGRKIDEAGNAYNAAVVADARKHAHRFFSDLLKRWEVSTDLDCQVANCLKEGERIYRKIAEILADIPRMFPFPQGGEPNNISTSKRAIDILQSAHDWEKAGVALLTKLLKLIEKYEDESFMAPFKVHRHFQFVGEEYNGSVNRFEIEVPKNMRSFLKRDYAIGPKITNLRLVAYNSKKEEKQEKATYIVARPVYYEPDSLPEGMVYSNADRDYAYIRTKTVMIKSAYEKIYQWINENGYETNKDSYTIEVFLPITPPQNDEEVEIYLPLKE
;
A
#
# COMPACT_ATOMS: atom_id res chain seq x y z
N MET A 1 -25.49 -15.56 -1.70
CA MET A 1 -24.56 -16.66 -1.36
C MET A 1 -24.26 -16.56 0.12
N ASP A 2 -24.42 -17.67 0.83
CA ASP A 2 -24.14 -17.77 2.26
C ASP A 2 -22.63 -17.55 2.53
N VAL A 3 -22.25 -16.98 3.67
CA VAL A 3 -20.83 -16.65 3.99
C VAL A 3 -19.95 -17.89 3.89
N LYS A 4 -20.50 -19.05 4.26
CA LYS A 4 -19.85 -20.36 4.15
C LYS A 4 -19.50 -20.75 2.71
N THR A 5 -20.34 -20.40 1.73
CA THR A 5 -20.08 -20.68 0.30
C THR A 5 -19.06 -19.72 -0.33
N LYS A 6 -18.85 -18.53 0.26
CA LYS A 6 -17.81 -17.58 -0.17
C LYS A 6 -16.42 -17.99 0.32
N LEU A 7 -16.31 -18.55 1.53
CA LEU A 7 -15.04 -18.94 2.18
C LEU A 7 -14.29 -20.11 1.51
N ASP A 8 -15.01 -20.93 0.76
CA ASP A 8 -14.44 -22.01 -0.03
C ASP A 8 -14.03 -21.56 -1.45
N SER A 9 -14.33 -20.30 -1.83
CA SER A 9 -13.85 -19.74 -3.09
C SER A 9 -12.42 -19.25 -2.96
N ASP A 10 -11.59 -19.50 -3.97
CA ASP A 10 -10.19 -19.03 -3.99
C ASP A 10 -10.06 -17.50 -4.12
N ASN A 11 -11.19 -16.79 -4.27
CA ASN A 11 -11.29 -15.35 -4.49
C ASN A 11 -11.89 -14.58 -3.30
N TYR A 12 -11.90 -15.19 -2.11
CA TYR A 12 -12.39 -14.57 -0.89
C TYR A 12 -11.40 -14.73 0.27
N THR A 13 -11.26 -13.69 1.09
CA THR A 13 -10.52 -13.71 2.36
C THR A 13 -11.31 -13.01 3.47
N TRP A 14 -11.07 -13.38 4.72
CA TRP A 14 -11.56 -12.64 5.89
C TRP A 14 -10.87 -11.29 6.07
N THR A 15 -9.75 -11.03 5.40
CA THR A 15 -9.05 -9.74 5.50
C THR A 15 -9.64 -8.72 4.51
N SER A 16 -10.57 -7.89 4.97
CA SER A 16 -11.28 -6.91 4.12
C SER A 16 -10.34 -5.96 3.35
N ALA A 17 -9.22 -5.56 3.96
CA ALA A 17 -8.19 -4.74 3.32
C ALA A 17 -7.59 -5.44 2.09
N ALA A 18 -7.15 -6.69 2.24
CA ALA A 18 -6.59 -7.48 1.15
C ALA A 18 -7.63 -7.81 0.08
N GLN A 19 -8.88 -8.10 0.48
CA GLN A 19 -9.99 -8.29 -0.44
C GLN A 19 -10.23 -7.05 -1.30
N SER A 20 -10.18 -5.85 -0.70
CA SER A 20 -10.39 -4.58 -1.38
C SER A 20 -9.21 -4.24 -2.32
N ILE A 21 -7.96 -4.53 -1.90
CA ILE A 21 -6.78 -4.45 -2.77
C ILE A 21 -6.96 -5.38 -3.97
N TYR A 22 -7.24 -6.66 -3.75
CA TYR A 22 -7.39 -7.65 -4.82
C TYR A 22 -8.47 -7.23 -5.83
N ALA A 23 -9.62 -6.76 -5.34
CA ALA A 23 -10.72 -6.31 -6.16
C ALA A 23 -10.37 -5.05 -6.99
N MET A 24 -9.65 -4.07 -6.42
CA MET A 24 -9.15 -2.92 -7.17
C MET A 24 -8.18 -3.35 -8.29
N LEU A 25 -7.25 -4.26 -8.00
CA LEU A 25 -6.24 -4.71 -8.97
C LEU A 25 -6.83 -5.44 -10.19
N GLN A 26 -8.08 -5.94 -10.11
CA GLN A 26 -8.76 -6.52 -11.27
C GLN A 26 -9.01 -5.51 -12.40
N TYR A 27 -8.95 -4.21 -12.09
CA TYR A 27 -9.13 -3.11 -13.05
C TYR A 27 -7.79 -2.51 -13.52
N THR A 28 -6.65 -3.14 -13.19
CA THR A 28 -5.31 -2.64 -13.54
C THR A 28 -4.51 -3.67 -14.34
N ASP A 29 -3.28 -3.31 -14.71
CA ASP A 29 -2.29 -4.24 -15.30
C ASP A 29 -1.88 -5.37 -14.34
N LYS A 30 -2.25 -5.28 -13.06
CA LYS A 30 -1.93 -6.28 -12.03
C LYS A 30 -3.00 -7.35 -11.83
N LYS A 31 -4.06 -7.39 -12.67
CA LYS A 31 -5.19 -8.34 -12.57
C LYS A 31 -4.80 -9.82 -12.60
N THR A 32 -3.58 -10.15 -13.01
CA THR A 32 -3.06 -11.53 -13.05
C THR A 32 -2.63 -12.06 -11.68
N LEU A 33 -2.48 -11.19 -10.67
CA LEU A 33 -2.15 -11.61 -9.31
C LEU A 33 -3.32 -12.38 -8.69
N THR A 34 -3.04 -13.51 -8.06
CA THR A 34 -4.04 -14.25 -7.28
C THR A 34 -4.34 -13.52 -5.96
N LEU A 35 -5.48 -13.85 -5.33
CA LEU A 35 -5.77 -13.31 -3.99
C LEU A 35 -4.71 -13.72 -2.96
N SER A 36 -4.15 -14.93 -3.07
CA SER A 36 -3.07 -15.38 -2.18
C SER A 36 -1.78 -14.60 -2.41
N GLU A 37 -1.46 -14.23 -3.65
CA GLU A 37 -0.36 -13.31 -3.95
C GLU A 37 -0.60 -11.93 -3.36
N VAL A 38 -1.81 -11.38 -3.50
CA VAL A 38 -2.17 -10.11 -2.86
C VAL A 38 -2.04 -10.21 -1.34
N MET A 39 -2.59 -11.23 -0.71
CA MET A 39 -2.48 -11.49 0.73
C MET A 39 -1.02 -11.60 1.20
N GLY A 40 -0.17 -12.31 0.44
CA GLY A 40 1.25 -12.47 0.73
C GLY A 40 2.02 -11.16 0.60
N TYR A 41 2.00 -10.55 -0.59
CA TYR A 41 2.76 -9.33 -0.88
C TYR A 41 2.33 -8.12 -0.06
N SER A 42 1.05 -8.02 0.30
CA SER A 42 0.56 -6.96 1.19
C SER A 42 0.88 -7.19 2.68
N THR A 43 1.51 -8.33 3.01
CA THR A 43 1.83 -8.87 4.34
C THR A 43 0.65 -9.40 5.15
N HIS A 44 -0.59 -9.22 4.70
CA HIS A 44 -1.81 -9.65 5.41
C HIS A 44 -1.82 -11.15 5.75
N ALA A 45 -1.28 -12.00 4.88
CA ALA A 45 -1.18 -13.45 5.13
C ALA A 45 -0.36 -13.81 6.39
N PHE A 46 0.52 -12.90 6.83
CA PHE A 46 1.45 -13.11 7.94
C PHE A 46 1.05 -12.35 9.20
N ARG A 47 -0.05 -11.58 9.17
CA ARG A 47 -0.49 -10.78 10.31
C ARG A 47 -1.22 -11.61 11.37
N ILE A 48 -1.08 -11.14 12.61
CA ILE A 48 -1.78 -11.55 13.84
C ILE A 48 -1.61 -10.41 14.85
N ASN A 49 -2.69 -9.90 15.43
CA ASN A 49 -2.65 -8.78 16.37
C ASN A 49 -3.75 -8.92 17.42
N ILE A 50 -3.35 -9.18 18.66
CA ILE A 50 -4.24 -9.71 19.69
C ILE A 50 -4.18 -8.83 20.94
N HIS A 51 -5.35 -8.50 21.48
CA HIS A 51 -5.47 -7.91 22.81
C HIS A 51 -5.31 -9.00 23.88
N PRO A 52 -4.33 -8.90 24.80
CA PRO A 52 -3.91 -9.99 25.68
C PRO A 52 -4.91 -10.37 26.77
N GLU A 53 -5.97 -9.58 26.98
CA GLU A 53 -7.00 -9.89 27.98
C GLU A 53 -8.30 -10.39 27.37
N THR A 54 -8.72 -9.81 26.25
CA THR A 54 -10.09 -9.95 25.74
C THR A 54 -10.17 -10.51 24.32
N VAL A 55 -9.06 -10.53 23.56
CA VAL A 55 -9.07 -10.88 22.12
C VAL A 55 -10.10 -10.02 21.36
N SER A 56 -9.99 -8.70 21.53
CA SER A 56 -10.88 -7.69 20.95
C SER A 56 -11.12 -7.91 19.45
N PRO A 57 -12.36 -7.73 18.95
CA PRO A 57 -12.68 -7.81 17.52
C PRO A 57 -11.96 -6.76 16.68
N ALA A 58 -11.45 -5.69 17.30
CA ALA A 58 -10.68 -4.67 16.60
C ALA A 58 -9.25 -5.13 16.22
N GLY A 59 -8.77 -6.26 16.76
CA GLY A 59 -7.40 -6.75 16.57
C GLY A 59 -6.91 -6.71 15.11
N PRO A 60 -7.62 -7.31 14.14
CA PRO A 60 -7.21 -7.35 12.74
C PRO A 60 -7.07 -5.99 12.06
N THR A 61 -7.85 -4.99 12.50
CA THR A 61 -7.88 -3.64 11.89
C THR A 61 -7.16 -2.58 12.74
N MET A 62 -6.63 -2.93 13.92
CA MET A 62 -5.92 -2.03 14.84
C MET A 62 -4.49 -1.71 14.37
N PHE A 63 -4.37 -1.19 13.15
CA PHE A 63 -3.16 -0.67 12.54
C PHE A 63 -3.48 0.63 11.80
N ASP A 64 -2.44 1.43 11.53
CA ASP A 64 -2.57 2.56 10.62
C ASP A 64 -3.14 2.09 9.25
N PRO A 65 -4.26 2.68 8.77
CA PRO A 65 -4.82 2.37 7.45
C PRO A 65 -3.82 2.51 6.30
N LEU A 66 -2.84 3.43 6.43
CA LEU A 66 -1.75 3.62 5.47
C LEU A 66 -0.85 2.39 5.36
N ASP A 67 -0.68 1.64 6.46
CA ASP A 67 0.07 0.39 6.47
C ASP A 67 -0.74 -0.80 5.93
N LEU A 68 -2.05 -0.82 6.18
CA LEU A 68 -2.94 -1.91 5.75
C LEU A 68 -3.20 -1.90 4.24
N VAL A 69 -3.32 -0.73 3.60
CA VAL A 69 -3.71 -0.65 2.18
C VAL A 69 -2.60 -0.05 1.30
N PRO A 70 -2.25 1.25 1.39
CA PRO A 70 -1.30 1.89 0.49
C PRO A 70 0.08 1.22 0.42
N LYS A 71 0.64 0.78 1.55
CA LYS A 71 1.94 0.10 1.52
C LYS A 71 1.91 -1.26 0.86
N GLY A 72 0.81 -2.01 1.03
CA GLY A 72 0.62 -3.27 0.31
C GLY A 72 0.54 -3.04 -1.20
N LEU A 73 -0.21 -2.01 -1.63
CA LEU A 73 -0.26 -1.57 -3.02
C LEU A 73 1.13 -1.13 -3.54
N LYS A 74 1.90 -0.37 -2.75
CA LYS A 74 3.29 0.01 -3.09
C LYS A 74 4.20 -1.21 -3.29
N THR A 75 4.09 -2.23 -2.44
CA THR A 75 4.85 -3.49 -2.61
C THR A 75 4.51 -4.15 -3.95
N LEU A 76 3.26 -4.08 -4.40
CA LEU A 76 2.78 -4.58 -5.68
C LEU A 76 3.10 -3.68 -6.89
N GLY A 77 3.85 -2.60 -6.68
CA GLY A 77 4.17 -1.63 -7.73
C GLY A 77 2.99 -0.76 -8.12
N VAL A 78 2.10 -0.44 -7.17
CA VAL A 78 1.00 0.51 -7.38
C VAL A 78 1.27 1.78 -6.57
N VAL A 79 1.22 2.91 -7.26
CA VAL A 79 1.25 4.23 -6.65
C VAL A 79 -0.20 4.64 -6.38
N THR A 80 -0.48 5.04 -5.15
CA THR A 80 -1.82 5.37 -4.68
C THR A 80 -1.96 6.84 -4.36
N LEU A 81 -3.18 7.34 -4.51
CA LEU A 81 -3.64 8.62 -4.02
C LEU A 81 -4.40 8.41 -2.72
N ILE A 82 -4.13 9.22 -1.69
CA ILE A 82 -4.67 8.97 -0.36
C ILE A 82 -5.21 10.26 0.25
N GLU A 83 -6.44 10.19 0.74
CA GLU A 83 -7.01 11.15 1.68
C GLU A 83 -7.42 10.39 2.94
N SER A 84 -6.98 10.87 4.09
CA SER A 84 -7.25 10.24 5.39
C SER A 84 -7.46 11.35 6.42
N LEU A 85 -8.72 11.55 6.82
CA LEU A 85 -9.15 12.73 7.56
C LEU A 85 -10.20 12.36 8.61
N GLN A 86 -10.18 13.09 9.73
CA GLN A 86 -11.26 13.02 10.70
C GLN A 86 -12.50 13.77 10.16
N THR A 87 -13.67 13.17 10.30
CA THR A 87 -14.96 13.77 9.92
C THR A 87 -15.71 14.25 11.18
N PRO A 88 -16.48 15.34 11.12
CA PRO A 88 -16.84 16.07 9.90
C PRO A 88 -15.74 17.03 9.43
N VAL A 89 -15.55 17.12 8.12
CA VAL A 89 -14.76 18.14 7.42
C VAL A 89 -15.67 19.29 6.97
N SER A 90 -15.07 20.41 6.55
CA SER A 90 -15.80 21.56 5.98
C SER A 90 -16.47 21.21 4.64
N ASP A 91 -17.52 21.94 4.26
CA ASP A 91 -18.24 21.72 2.99
C ASP A 91 -17.32 21.78 1.78
N LYS A 92 -16.37 22.74 1.76
CA LYS A 92 -15.35 22.83 0.71
C LYS A 92 -14.53 21.54 0.63
N LYS A 93 -14.06 21.02 1.76
CA LYS A 93 -13.25 19.80 1.79
C LYS A 93 -14.09 18.57 1.44
N LEU A 94 -15.35 18.52 1.85
CA LEU A 94 -16.29 17.45 1.45
C LEU A 94 -16.47 17.43 -0.08
N VAL A 95 -16.68 18.58 -0.71
CA VAL A 95 -16.74 18.72 -2.17
C VAL A 95 -15.43 18.23 -2.80
N ASP A 96 -14.27 18.58 -2.24
CA ASP A 96 -12.99 18.08 -2.74
C ASP A 96 -12.87 16.55 -2.64
N MET A 97 -13.38 15.92 -1.56
CA MET A 97 -13.38 14.45 -1.41
C MET A 97 -14.34 13.77 -2.39
N ILE A 98 -15.48 14.39 -2.67
CA ILE A 98 -16.43 13.91 -3.68
C ILE A 98 -15.75 13.96 -5.07
N ARG A 99 -15.15 15.09 -5.43
CA ARG A 99 -14.44 15.25 -6.72
C ARG A 99 -13.26 14.29 -6.83
N PHE A 100 -12.48 14.11 -5.75
CA PHE A 100 -11.41 13.11 -5.69
C PHE A 100 -11.93 11.71 -6.07
N THR A 101 -13.04 11.32 -5.43
CA THR A 101 -13.62 9.99 -5.63
C THR A 101 -14.14 9.84 -7.06
N GLN A 102 -14.86 10.83 -7.57
CA GLN A 102 -15.36 10.86 -8.94
C GLN A 102 -14.25 10.78 -9.97
N ARG A 103 -13.20 11.61 -9.84
CA ARG A 103 -12.06 11.60 -10.76
C ARG A 103 -11.31 10.29 -10.76
N SER A 104 -11.17 9.67 -9.58
CA SER A 104 -10.60 8.33 -9.50
C SER A 104 -11.47 7.31 -10.25
N LEU A 105 -12.79 7.37 -10.07
CA LEU A 105 -13.75 6.48 -10.74
C LEU A 105 -13.84 6.70 -12.25
N ASP A 106 -13.65 7.93 -12.72
CA ASP A 106 -13.63 8.27 -14.16
C ASP A 106 -12.49 7.54 -14.90
N THR A 107 -11.45 7.10 -14.20
CA THR A 107 -10.38 6.25 -14.76
C THR A 107 -10.79 4.79 -14.94
N GLY A 108 -11.99 4.41 -14.50
CA GLY A 108 -12.50 3.03 -14.53
C GLY A 108 -12.00 2.15 -13.38
N ILE A 109 -11.36 2.72 -12.36
CA ILE A 109 -10.78 1.99 -11.23
C ILE A 109 -11.49 2.40 -9.92
N PRO A 110 -11.96 1.43 -9.10
CA PRO A 110 -12.66 1.73 -7.85
C PRO A 110 -11.73 2.35 -6.79
N VAL A 111 -12.32 3.06 -5.83
CA VAL A 111 -11.62 3.67 -4.69
C VAL A 111 -11.81 2.79 -3.45
N ILE A 112 -10.72 2.43 -2.78
CA ILE A 112 -10.79 1.71 -1.49
C ILE A 112 -11.13 2.72 -0.39
N SER A 113 -12.05 2.35 0.49
CA SER A 113 -12.44 3.15 1.65
C SER A 113 -12.65 2.28 2.87
N TRP A 114 -12.70 2.90 4.05
CA TRP A 114 -12.96 2.24 5.33
C TRP A 114 -14.22 2.84 5.97
N ASP A 115 -14.95 2.03 6.73
CA ASP A 115 -16.20 2.45 7.41
C ASP A 115 -17.29 2.93 6.44
N LEU A 116 -17.54 2.12 5.41
CA LEU A 116 -18.62 2.35 4.46
C LEU A 116 -19.96 1.96 5.09
N PHE A 117 -20.11 0.70 5.51
CA PHE A 117 -21.29 0.15 6.18
C PHE A 117 -20.95 -0.66 7.44
N ALA A 118 -19.78 -1.29 7.46
CA ALA A 118 -19.14 -1.97 8.60
C ALA A 118 -17.78 -1.33 8.92
N PRO A 119 -17.20 -1.54 10.13
CA PRO A 119 -15.83 -1.13 10.50
C PRO A 119 -14.71 -1.87 9.73
N GLU A 120 -14.89 -2.03 8.43
CA GLU A 120 -14.08 -2.84 7.52
C GLU A 120 -13.77 -2.03 6.25
N PHE A 121 -12.81 -2.52 5.47
CA PHE A 121 -12.53 -1.95 4.16
C PHE A 121 -13.54 -2.42 3.11
N GLY A 122 -13.83 -1.53 2.17
CA GLY A 122 -14.64 -1.82 1.00
C GLY A 122 -14.29 -0.92 -0.17
N LEU A 123 -15.13 -0.94 -1.19
CA LEU A 123 -14.95 -0.22 -2.44
C LEU A 123 -16.09 0.77 -2.67
N ILE A 124 -15.73 1.96 -3.14
CA ILE A 124 -16.62 2.82 -3.91
C ILE A 124 -16.31 2.56 -5.38
N TYR A 125 -17.30 2.15 -6.16
CA TYR A 125 -17.10 1.65 -7.53
C TYR A 125 -17.91 2.37 -8.60
N GLY A 126 -18.68 3.38 -8.23
CA GLY A 126 -19.40 4.23 -9.18
C GLY A 126 -20.05 5.42 -8.48
N TYR A 127 -20.63 6.32 -9.25
CA TYR A 127 -21.42 7.43 -8.74
C TYR A 127 -22.56 7.84 -9.69
N ASP A 128 -23.54 8.56 -9.16
CA ASP A 128 -24.62 9.21 -9.90
C ASP A 128 -24.73 10.66 -9.41
N ASN A 129 -24.40 11.61 -10.30
CA ASN A 129 -24.37 13.04 -9.97
C ASN A 129 -25.76 13.63 -9.77
N GLU A 130 -26.75 13.19 -10.56
CA GLU A 130 -28.12 13.69 -10.45
C GLU A 130 -28.74 13.28 -9.11
N LYS A 131 -28.45 12.04 -8.68
CA LYS A 131 -28.91 11.51 -7.39
C LYS A 131 -28.00 11.88 -6.22
N GLN A 132 -26.82 12.43 -6.48
CA GLN A 132 -25.78 12.73 -5.48
C GLN A 132 -25.42 11.53 -4.59
N VAL A 133 -25.16 10.39 -5.23
CA VAL A 133 -24.82 9.13 -4.54
C VAL A 133 -23.59 8.46 -5.13
N PHE A 134 -22.88 7.74 -4.26
CA PHE A 134 -21.87 6.76 -4.60
C PHE A 134 -22.46 5.35 -4.54
N TYR A 135 -22.07 4.48 -5.47
CA TYR A 135 -22.27 3.04 -5.37
C TYR A 135 -21.11 2.45 -4.60
N ALA A 136 -21.40 1.81 -3.47
CA ALA A 136 -20.38 1.32 -2.55
C ALA A 136 -20.71 -0.08 -2.04
N LYS A 137 -19.65 -0.85 -1.77
CA LYS A 137 -19.74 -2.23 -1.31
C LYS A 137 -18.68 -2.52 -0.26
N ASP A 138 -19.08 -3.16 0.83
CA ASP A 138 -18.18 -3.81 1.77
C ASP A 138 -18.67 -5.24 2.07
N ILE A 139 -18.14 -5.84 3.15
CA ILE A 139 -18.54 -7.19 3.53
C ILE A 139 -20.01 -7.32 3.96
N GLU A 140 -20.59 -6.24 4.47
CA GLU A 140 -21.95 -6.21 5.01
C GLU A 140 -22.98 -5.89 3.93
N LYS A 141 -22.73 -4.85 3.11
CA LYS A 141 -23.73 -4.34 2.15
C LYS A 141 -23.13 -3.93 0.81
N ASP A 142 -24.00 -3.94 -0.19
CA ASP A 142 -23.79 -3.36 -1.52
C ASP A 142 -24.94 -2.37 -1.76
N ARG A 143 -24.69 -1.08 -1.53
CA ARG A 143 -25.75 -0.06 -1.53
C ARG A 143 -25.23 1.34 -1.86
N LEU A 144 -26.16 2.28 -1.97
CA LEU A 144 -25.86 3.69 -2.19
C LEU A 144 -25.39 4.37 -0.89
N ILE A 145 -24.46 5.31 -1.02
CA ILE A 145 -24.05 6.28 0.01
C ILE A 145 -24.30 7.67 -0.57
N LYS A 146 -25.03 8.54 0.13
CA LYS A 146 -25.18 9.94 -0.33
C LYS A 146 -23.86 10.68 -0.21
N PHE A 147 -23.62 11.65 -1.08
CA PHE A 147 -22.42 12.50 -1.01
C PHE A 147 -22.25 13.16 0.37
N SER A 148 -23.35 13.65 0.97
CA SER A 148 -23.36 14.23 2.32
C SER A 148 -23.04 13.23 3.42
N GLU A 149 -23.30 11.94 3.21
CA GLU A 149 -23.03 10.89 4.19
C GLU A 149 -21.53 10.60 4.30
N LEU A 150 -20.69 10.94 3.31
CA LEU A 150 -19.22 10.81 3.46
C LEU A 150 -18.68 11.56 4.69
N ASN A 151 -19.40 12.60 5.14
CA ASN A 151 -19.04 13.36 6.33
C ASN A 151 -19.60 12.79 7.65
N GLN A 152 -20.38 11.72 7.57
CA GLN A 152 -21.14 11.10 8.66
C GLN A 152 -20.71 9.64 8.83
N ARG A 153 -19.40 9.41 8.96
CA ARG A 153 -18.81 8.08 9.18
C ARG A 153 -19.04 7.63 10.63
N ARG A 154 -19.30 6.34 10.84
CA ARG A 154 -19.60 5.76 12.17
C ARG A 154 -18.45 5.98 13.16
N PHE A 155 -17.22 5.89 12.67
CA PHE A 155 -16.00 6.09 13.46
C PHE A 155 -15.34 7.44 13.22
N GLN A 156 -16.08 8.39 12.63
CA GLN A 156 -15.63 9.77 12.42
C GLN A 156 -14.31 9.88 11.65
N HIS A 157 -14.03 8.93 10.75
CA HIS A 157 -12.82 8.91 9.95
C HIS A 157 -13.16 8.54 8.51
N LEU A 158 -12.73 9.36 7.56
CA LEU A 158 -12.84 9.11 6.13
C LEU A 158 -11.47 8.76 5.58
N PHE A 159 -11.36 7.52 5.09
CA PHE A 159 -10.21 7.04 4.35
C PHE A 159 -10.60 6.80 2.90
N LEU A 160 -9.85 7.37 1.96
CA LEU A 160 -10.01 7.16 0.53
C LEU A 160 -8.63 6.84 -0.07
N CYS A 161 -8.53 5.72 -0.76
CA CYS A 161 -7.32 5.27 -1.44
C CYS A 161 -7.66 4.98 -2.89
N GLY A 162 -7.25 5.88 -3.78
CA GLY A 162 -7.39 5.76 -5.23
C GLY A 162 -6.13 5.21 -5.88
N TYR A 163 -6.29 4.59 -7.04
CA TYR A 163 -5.17 4.23 -7.91
C TYR A 163 -4.67 5.47 -8.67
N LEU A 164 -3.36 5.68 -8.72
CA LEU A 164 -2.75 6.67 -9.62
C LEU A 164 -2.19 5.98 -10.87
N GLN A 165 -1.25 5.07 -10.63
CA GLN A 165 -0.52 4.38 -11.69
C GLN A 165 0.15 3.12 -11.13
N SER A 166 0.62 2.29 -12.04
CA SER A 166 1.49 1.17 -11.73
C SER A 166 2.90 1.39 -12.25
N THR A 167 3.85 0.75 -11.56
CA THR A 167 5.24 0.62 -11.93
C THR A 167 5.57 -0.86 -12.09
N PRO A 168 6.48 -1.22 -13.02
CA PRO A 168 7.02 -2.57 -13.08
C PRO A 168 7.77 -2.91 -11.79
N LYS A 169 7.52 -4.10 -11.25
CA LYS A 169 8.31 -4.70 -10.18
C LYS A 169 8.44 -6.19 -10.45
N THR A 170 9.67 -6.69 -10.37
CA THR A 170 9.95 -8.12 -10.51
C THR A 170 9.56 -8.86 -9.22
N ILE A 171 9.32 -10.17 -9.32
CA ILE A 171 8.95 -11.03 -8.18
C ILE A 171 9.98 -10.93 -7.04
N PRO A 172 11.32 -10.98 -7.29
CA PRO A 172 12.30 -10.82 -6.22
C PRO A 172 12.18 -9.49 -5.46
N ILE A 173 11.93 -8.38 -6.17
CA ILE A 173 11.81 -7.06 -5.55
C ILE A 173 10.53 -6.92 -4.74
N MET A 174 9.38 -7.39 -5.27
CA MET A 174 8.14 -7.43 -4.48
C MET A 174 8.30 -8.30 -3.23
N LEU A 175 8.98 -9.45 -3.35
CA LEU A 175 9.24 -10.36 -2.24
C LEU A 175 10.19 -9.74 -1.20
N LYS A 176 11.22 -9.00 -1.62
CA LYS A 176 12.11 -8.25 -0.74
C LYS A 176 11.35 -7.27 0.14
N ASP A 177 10.56 -6.40 -0.50
CA ASP A 177 9.71 -5.40 0.19
C ASP A 177 8.75 -6.08 1.18
N THR A 178 8.18 -7.22 0.77
CA THR A 178 7.28 -8.03 1.60
C THR A 178 7.97 -8.59 2.83
N LEU A 179 9.16 -9.17 2.66
CA LEU A 179 9.89 -9.86 3.74
C LEU A 179 10.38 -8.88 4.80
N ILE A 180 10.87 -7.70 4.41
CA ILE A 180 11.29 -6.66 5.35
C ILE A 180 10.12 -6.30 6.27
N ARG A 181 8.97 -5.93 5.68
CA ARG A 181 7.76 -5.55 6.43
C ARG A 181 7.19 -6.70 7.26
N THR A 182 7.20 -7.92 6.70
CA THR A 182 6.70 -9.11 7.40
C THR A 182 7.55 -9.43 8.62
N LEU A 183 8.87 -9.30 8.54
CA LEU A 183 9.77 -9.55 9.67
C LEU A 183 9.68 -8.46 10.75
N GLU A 184 9.56 -7.18 10.36
CA GLU A 184 9.27 -6.10 11.32
C GLU A 184 7.99 -6.40 12.11
N TYR A 185 6.94 -6.81 11.41
CA TYR A 185 5.68 -7.20 12.03
C TYR A 185 5.82 -8.45 12.90
N ALA A 186 6.39 -9.52 12.37
CA ALA A 186 6.47 -10.82 13.06
C ALA A 186 7.28 -10.75 14.35
N LEU A 187 8.22 -9.81 14.43
CA LEU A 187 9.08 -9.56 15.60
C LEU A 187 8.52 -8.49 16.56
N GLY A 188 7.28 -8.01 16.37
CA GLY A 188 6.68 -7.01 17.26
C GLY A 188 7.25 -5.60 17.10
N LYS A 189 7.93 -5.30 15.98
CA LYS A 189 8.68 -4.06 15.75
C LYS A 189 7.98 -3.10 14.79
N SER A 190 6.75 -3.39 14.37
CA SER A 190 6.03 -2.50 13.44
C SER A 190 5.76 -1.16 14.11
N PRO A 191 6.25 -0.03 13.55
CA PRO A 191 5.97 1.29 14.11
C PRO A 191 4.54 1.77 13.81
N PHE A 192 3.74 0.96 13.09
CA PHE A 192 2.38 1.27 12.64
C PHE A 192 1.29 0.59 13.50
N ALA A 193 1.69 -0.07 14.59
CA ALA A 193 0.74 -0.58 15.57
C ALA A 193 0.01 0.59 16.25
N ALA A 194 -1.32 0.64 16.13
CA ALA A 194 -2.12 1.76 16.60
C ALA A 194 -2.20 1.84 18.14
N SER A 195 -1.98 0.71 18.83
CA SER A 195 -1.95 0.64 20.30
C SER A 195 -0.85 -0.30 20.77
N ARG A 196 -0.18 0.08 21.87
CA ARG A 196 0.82 -0.76 22.55
C ARG A 196 0.19 -1.90 23.36
N GLU A 197 -1.12 -1.84 23.60
CA GLU A 197 -1.87 -2.86 24.34
C GLU A 197 -2.04 -4.13 23.51
N TYR A 198 -2.07 -4.00 22.18
CA TYR A 198 -2.16 -5.14 21.27
C TYR A 198 -0.76 -5.69 20.98
N LYS A 199 -0.67 -7.01 20.94
CA LYS A 199 0.56 -7.74 20.64
C LYS A 199 0.45 -8.36 19.26
N HIS A 200 1.49 -8.16 18.45
CA HIS A 200 1.52 -8.63 17.07
C HIS A 200 2.73 -9.50 16.78
N GLY A 201 2.63 -10.29 15.71
CA GLY A 201 3.65 -11.27 15.35
C GLY A 201 3.71 -12.43 16.35
N LEU A 202 4.91 -12.87 16.71
CA LEU A 202 5.13 -13.96 17.68
C LEU A 202 4.52 -13.62 19.05
N GLU A 203 4.68 -12.38 19.54
CA GLU A 203 4.04 -11.92 20.79
C GLU A 203 2.51 -11.97 20.71
N GLY A 204 1.93 -11.94 19.50
CA GLY A 204 0.49 -12.06 19.30
C GLY A 204 -0.05 -13.44 19.69
N TYR A 205 0.70 -14.52 19.41
CA TYR A 205 0.34 -15.86 19.86
C TYR A 205 0.41 -15.98 21.39
N GLU A 206 1.46 -15.41 22.00
CA GLU A 206 1.63 -15.39 23.46
C GLU A 206 0.50 -14.61 24.15
N ALA A 207 0.09 -13.47 23.58
CA ALA A 207 -1.04 -12.70 24.05
C ALA A 207 -2.37 -13.48 23.93
N TRP A 208 -2.55 -14.24 22.85
CA TRP A 208 -3.76 -15.04 22.67
C TRP A 208 -3.83 -16.19 23.68
N ILE A 209 -2.71 -16.89 23.90
CA ILE A 209 -2.58 -17.92 24.94
C ILE A 209 -2.88 -17.33 26.32
N LYS A 210 -2.27 -16.18 26.67
CA LYS A 210 -2.51 -15.48 27.92
C LYS A 210 -3.99 -15.10 28.12
N ALA A 211 -4.68 -14.67 27.06
CA ALA A 211 -6.10 -14.37 27.13
C ALA A 211 -6.93 -15.61 27.49
N PHE A 212 -6.60 -16.78 26.91
CA PHE A 212 -7.27 -18.05 27.23
C PHE A 212 -6.97 -18.53 28.66
N GLU A 213 -5.76 -18.30 29.18
CA GLU A 213 -5.44 -18.57 30.59
C GLU A 213 -6.26 -17.66 31.53
N GLY A 214 -6.41 -16.39 31.14
CA GLY A 214 -7.17 -15.39 31.88
C GLY A 214 -8.69 -15.59 31.86
N ARG A 215 -9.22 -16.28 30.84
CA ARG A 215 -10.67 -16.61 30.67
C ARG A 215 -11.59 -15.40 30.79
N LYS A 216 -11.17 -14.28 30.21
CA LYS A 216 -11.95 -13.04 30.05
C LYS A 216 -12.11 -12.66 28.57
N ILE A 217 -12.11 -13.68 27.71
CA ILE A 217 -12.18 -13.52 26.27
C ILE A 217 -13.58 -13.05 25.88
N ASP A 218 -13.64 -12.04 25.02
CA ASP A 218 -14.84 -11.70 24.26
C ASP A 218 -15.08 -12.78 23.20
N GLU A 219 -16.21 -13.45 23.29
CA GLU A 219 -16.51 -14.63 22.48
C GLU A 219 -16.58 -14.29 20.98
N ALA A 220 -17.28 -13.19 20.64
CA ALA A 220 -17.39 -12.72 19.27
C ALA A 220 -16.05 -12.20 18.73
N GLY A 221 -15.30 -11.47 19.57
CA GLY A 221 -13.94 -11.00 19.26
C GLY A 221 -12.99 -12.15 18.95
N ASN A 222 -12.98 -13.20 19.77
CA ASN A 222 -12.14 -14.37 19.54
C ASN A 222 -12.56 -15.15 18.30
N ALA A 223 -13.86 -15.35 18.05
CA ALA A 223 -14.31 -16.00 16.82
C ALA A 223 -13.91 -15.23 15.56
N TYR A 224 -13.94 -13.88 15.60
CA TYR A 224 -13.50 -13.06 14.48
C TYR A 224 -11.98 -13.18 14.25
N ASN A 225 -11.17 -13.03 15.31
CA ASN A 225 -9.72 -13.20 15.22
C ASN A 225 -9.34 -14.62 14.78
N ALA A 226 -10.03 -15.65 15.27
CA ALA A 226 -9.89 -17.04 14.84
C ALA A 226 -10.07 -17.20 13.33
N ALA A 227 -11.15 -16.63 12.79
CA ALA A 227 -11.46 -16.71 11.37
C ALA A 227 -10.41 -15.98 10.52
N VAL A 228 -10.04 -14.75 10.91
CA VAL A 228 -9.05 -13.95 10.18
C VAL A 228 -7.65 -14.58 10.18
N VAL A 229 -7.15 -15.01 11.35
CA VAL A 229 -5.78 -15.55 11.45
C VAL A 229 -5.65 -16.91 10.77
N ALA A 230 -6.64 -17.79 10.92
CA ALA A 230 -6.64 -19.09 10.22
C ALA A 230 -6.68 -18.91 8.69
N ASP A 231 -7.51 -17.99 8.20
CA ASP A 231 -7.59 -17.65 6.78
C ASP A 231 -6.29 -17.01 6.25
N ALA A 232 -5.69 -16.10 7.01
CA ALA A 232 -4.40 -15.49 6.67
C ALA A 232 -3.32 -16.57 6.47
N ARG A 233 -3.23 -17.55 7.38
CA ARG A 233 -2.24 -18.64 7.27
C ARG A 233 -2.54 -19.64 6.15
N LYS A 234 -3.83 -19.86 5.80
CA LYS A 234 -4.22 -20.56 4.56
C LYS A 234 -3.69 -19.82 3.33
N HIS A 235 -3.80 -18.50 3.26
CA HIS A 235 -3.23 -17.73 2.16
C HIS A 235 -1.70 -17.69 2.18
N ALA A 236 -1.05 -17.74 3.36
CA ALA A 236 0.40 -17.73 3.47
C ALA A 236 1.06 -18.92 2.75
N HIS A 237 0.56 -20.15 2.97
CA HIS A 237 1.15 -21.30 2.28
C HIS A 237 0.80 -21.33 0.78
N ARG A 238 -0.41 -20.89 0.40
CA ARG A 238 -0.79 -20.72 -1.01
C ARG A 238 0.08 -19.70 -1.73
N PHE A 239 0.44 -18.61 -1.05
CA PHE A 239 1.39 -17.62 -1.56
C PHE A 239 2.76 -18.25 -1.90
N PHE A 240 3.32 -19.05 -1.00
CA PHE A 240 4.56 -19.79 -1.30
C PHE A 240 4.39 -20.77 -2.48
N SER A 241 3.25 -21.45 -2.56
CA SER A 241 2.94 -22.35 -3.68
C SER A 241 2.86 -21.59 -5.02
N ASP A 242 2.21 -20.43 -5.05
CA ASP A 242 2.06 -19.61 -6.25
C ASP A 242 3.41 -18.98 -6.65
N LEU A 243 4.20 -18.51 -5.69
CA LEU A 243 5.57 -18.05 -5.93
C LEU A 243 6.41 -19.16 -6.57
N LEU A 244 6.36 -20.39 -6.06
CA LEU A 244 7.13 -21.52 -6.61
C LEU A 244 6.78 -21.84 -8.06
N LYS A 245 5.50 -21.73 -8.44
CA LYS A 245 5.06 -21.96 -9.83
C LYS A 245 5.61 -20.90 -10.78
N ARG A 246 5.82 -19.68 -10.28
CA ARG A 246 6.29 -18.52 -11.05
C ARG A 246 7.78 -18.26 -10.92
N TRP A 247 8.48 -18.97 -10.03
CA TRP A 247 9.90 -18.77 -9.79
C TRP A 247 10.72 -19.52 -10.83
N GLU A 248 11.31 -18.77 -11.75
CA GLU A 248 12.20 -19.34 -12.76
C GLU A 248 13.54 -19.73 -12.11
N VAL A 249 13.99 -20.96 -12.39
CA VAL A 249 15.24 -21.49 -11.84
C VAL A 249 16.29 -21.52 -12.94
N SER A 250 17.19 -20.54 -12.91
CA SER A 250 18.26 -20.40 -13.91
C SER A 250 19.66 -20.37 -13.30
N THR A 251 19.76 -20.00 -12.01
CA THR A 251 21.01 -19.86 -11.27
C THR A 251 21.02 -20.70 -9.99
N ASP A 252 22.21 -20.87 -9.39
CA ASP A 252 22.35 -21.47 -8.07
C ASP A 252 21.64 -20.66 -6.97
N LEU A 253 21.53 -19.35 -7.15
CA LEU A 253 20.77 -18.49 -6.26
C LEU A 253 19.27 -18.79 -6.36
N ASP A 254 18.73 -18.94 -7.56
CA ASP A 254 17.33 -19.31 -7.78
C ASP A 254 17.02 -20.68 -7.17
N CYS A 255 17.94 -21.64 -7.28
CA CYS A 255 17.81 -22.95 -6.64
C CYS A 255 17.72 -22.82 -5.11
N GLN A 256 18.56 -21.99 -4.51
CA GLN A 256 18.53 -21.73 -3.06
C GLN A 256 17.23 -21.06 -2.62
N VAL A 257 16.76 -20.08 -3.38
CA VAL A 257 15.48 -19.40 -3.12
C VAL A 257 14.32 -20.39 -3.25
N ALA A 258 14.24 -21.15 -4.35
CA ALA A 258 13.19 -22.13 -4.56
C ALA A 258 13.15 -23.18 -3.44
N ASN A 259 14.30 -23.63 -2.93
CA ASN A 259 14.35 -24.52 -1.77
C ASN A 259 13.82 -23.86 -0.50
N CYS A 260 14.14 -22.59 -0.26
CA CYS A 260 13.55 -21.82 0.85
C CYS A 260 12.03 -21.63 0.67
N LEU A 261 11.55 -21.38 -0.55
CA LEU A 261 10.12 -21.24 -0.82
C LEU A 261 9.36 -22.56 -0.59
N LYS A 262 9.94 -23.71 -0.98
CA LYS A 262 9.38 -25.06 -0.70
C LYS A 262 9.26 -25.33 0.79
N GLU A 263 10.30 -24.99 1.54
CA GLU A 263 10.27 -25.16 2.99
C GLU A 263 9.30 -24.18 3.67
N GLY A 264 9.18 -22.95 3.16
CA GLY A 264 8.16 -21.99 3.59
C GLY A 264 6.74 -22.49 3.35
N GLU A 265 6.45 -23.05 2.18
CA GLU A 265 5.16 -23.69 1.88
C GLU A 265 4.85 -24.79 2.90
N ARG A 266 5.81 -25.67 3.18
CA ARG A 266 5.66 -26.77 4.14
C ARG A 266 5.35 -26.26 5.55
N ILE A 267 6.10 -25.27 6.03
CA ILE A 267 5.93 -24.68 7.37
C ILE A 267 4.55 -24.01 7.48
N TYR A 268 4.22 -23.10 6.56
CA TYR A 268 2.97 -22.35 6.64
C TYR A 268 1.74 -23.22 6.37
N ARG A 269 1.86 -24.28 5.56
CA ARG A 269 0.80 -25.29 5.43
C ARG A 269 0.55 -25.97 6.77
N LYS A 270 1.60 -26.33 7.50
CA LYS A 270 1.46 -26.95 8.81
C LYS A 270 0.78 -26.03 9.82
N ILE A 271 1.15 -24.74 9.82
CA ILE A 271 0.49 -23.73 10.65
C ILE A 271 -1.00 -23.62 10.29
N ALA A 272 -1.33 -23.53 9.00
CA ALA A 272 -2.71 -23.44 8.52
C ALA A 272 -3.55 -24.66 8.92
N GLU A 273 -2.99 -25.87 8.80
CA GLU A 273 -3.65 -27.12 9.24
C GLU A 273 -3.94 -27.13 10.74
N ILE A 274 -2.99 -26.69 11.56
CA ILE A 274 -3.16 -26.61 13.03
C ILE A 274 -4.23 -25.57 13.38
N LEU A 275 -4.14 -24.38 12.80
CA LEU A 275 -5.06 -23.27 13.10
C LEU A 275 -6.47 -23.49 12.54
N ALA A 276 -6.67 -24.39 11.58
CA ALA A 276 -7.99 -24.70 11.03
C ALA A 276 -9.00 -25.19 12.09
N ASP A 277 -8.53 -25.71 13.22
CA ASP A 277 -9.38 -26.15 14.31
C ASP A 277 -9.90 -25.01 15.21
N ILE A 278 -9.17 -23.90 15.33
CA ILE A 278 -9.59 -22.76 16.16
C ILE A 278 -10.96 -22.19 15.71
N PRO A 279 -11.20 -21.81 14.43
CA PRO A 279 -12.50 -21.30 14.01
C PRO A 279 -13.61 -22.38 14.00
N ARG A 280 -13.27 -23.67 14.05
CA ARG A 280 -14.27 -24.75 14.26
C ARG A 280 -14.72 -24.82 15.71
N MET A 281 -13.80 -24.57 16.65
CA MET A 281 -14.09 -24.47 18.07
C MET A 281 -14.86 -23.18 18.42
N PHE A 282 -14.55 -22.09 17.70
CA PHE A 282 -15.09 -20.75 17.92
C PHE A 282 -15.68 -20.18 16.62
N PRO A 283 -16.83 -20.71 16.15
CA PRO A 283 -17.42 -20.27 14.89
C PRO A 283 -17.93 -18.83 15.00
N PHE A 284 -17.67 -18.00 13.99
CA PHE A 284 -18.19 -16.64 13.93
C PHE A 284 -19.64 -16.62 13.38
N PRO A 285 -20.56 -15.82 13.94
CA PRO A 285 -20.38 -14.91 15.08
C PRO A 285 -20.65 -15.56 16.46
N GLN A 286 -20.95 -16.85 16.54
CA GLN A 286 -21.42 -17.52 17.76
C GLN A 286 -20.37 -17.59 18.89
N GLY A 287 -19.08 -17.51 18.59
CA GLY A 287 -18.04 -17.38 19.61
C GLY A 287 -17.59 -18.70 20.26
N GLY A 288 -18.49 -19.67 20.42
CA GLY A 288 -18.24 -20.89 21.19
C GLY A 288 -18.09 -20.58 22.69
N GLU A 289 -17.41 -21.45 23.45
CA GLU A 289 -17.17 -21.25 24.89
C GLU A 289 -15.68 -21.04 25.20
N PRO A 290 -15.04 -19.92 24.78
CA PRO A 290 -13.61 -19.71 24.95
C PRO A 290 -13.16 -19.58 26.41
N ASN A 291 -14.08 -19.29 27.33
CA ASN A 291 -13.81 -19.14 28.76
C ASN A 291 -14.02 -20.44 29.57
N ASN A 292 -14.52 -21.51 28.93
CA ASN A 292 -14.64 -22.84 29.55
C ASN A 292 -13.26 -23.50 29.69
N ILE A 293 -12.92 -24.00 30.88
CA ILE A 293 -11.60 -24.57 31.22
C ILE A 293 -11.10 -25.59 30.18
N SER A 294 -11.96 -26.54 29.78
CA SER A 294 -11.57 -27.62 28.87
C SER A 294 -11.32 -27.09 27.45
N THR A 295 -12.20 -26.20 26.99
CA THR A 295 -12.11 -25.55 25.68
C THR A 295 -10.89 -24.62 25.60
N SER A 296 -10.66 -23.79 26.63
CA SER A 296 -9.49 -22.90 26.72
C SER A 296 -8.19 -23.70 26.68
N LYS A 297 -8.08 -24.80 27.45
CA LYS A 297 -6.88 -25.65 27.44
C LYS A 297 -6.58 -26.20 26.05
N ARG A 298 -7.59 -26.72 25.36
CA ARG A 298 -7.43 -27.20 23.98
C ARG A 298 -6.99 -26.09 23.03
N ALA A 299 -7.57 -24.90 23.15
CA ALA A 299 -7.17 -23.76 22.32
C ALA A 299 -5.72 -23.35 22.57
N ILE A 300 -5.28 -23.33 23.83
CA ILE A 300 -3.88 -23.07 24.22
C ILE A 300 -2.94 -24.09 23.58
N ASP A 301 -3.25 -25.39 23.65
CA ASP A 301 -2.41 -26.43 23.04
C ASP A 301 -2.24 -26.24 21.52
N ILE A 302 -3.34 -25.89 20.83
CA ILE A 302 -3.32 -25.59 19.39
C ILE A 302 -2.48 -24.34 19.08
N LEU A 303 -2.71 -23.25 19.83
CA LEU A 303 -1.99 -21.99 19.63
C LEU A 303 -0.50 -22.13 19.94
N GLN A 304 -0.12 -22.89 20.95
CA GLN A 304 1.27 -23.18 21.29
C GLN A 304 1.95 -23.96 20.16
N SER A 305 1.28 -24.98 19.62
CA SER A 305 1.80 -25.75 18.48
C SER A 305 1.98 -24.88 17.23
N ALA A 306 1.00 -24.03 16.92
CA ALA A 306 1.09 -23.08 15.82
C ALA A 306 2.22 -22.06 16.02
N HIS A 307 2.39 -21.56 17.25
CA HIS A 307 3.44 -20.61 17.61
C HIS A 307 4.85 -21.18 17.38
N ASP A 308 5.09 -22.43 17.72
CA ASP A 308 6.40 -23.05 17.51
C ASP A 308 6.75 -23.22 16.03
N TRP A 309 5.76 -23.54 15.19
CA TRP A 309 5.93 -23.53 13.74
C TRP A 309 6.09 -22.11 13.18
N GLU A 310 5.39 -21.11 13.74
CA GLU A 310 5.55 -19.72 13.35
C GLU A 310 6.98 -19.22 13.61
N LYS A 311 7.60 -19.59 14.74
CA LYS A 311 9.02 -19.28 15.01
C LYS A 311 9.94 -19.84 13.93
N ALA A 312 9.71 -21.07 13.51
CA ALA A 312 10.45 -21.68 12.39
C ALA A 312 10.19 -20.92 11.08
N GLY A 313 8.95 -20.49 10.84
CA GLY A 313 8.57 -19.63 9.72
C GLY A 313 9.35 -18.31 9.71
N VAL A 314 9.39 -17.59 10.82
CA VAL A 314 10.14 -16.32 10.95
C VAL A 314 11.64 -16.51 10.71
N ALA A 315 12.23 -17.60 11.22
CA ALA A 315 13.62 -17.93 10.94
C ALA A 315 13.87 -18.19 9.44
N LEU A 316 12.94 -18.88 8.78
CA LEU A 316 12.98 -19.12 7.34
C LEU A 316 12.81 -17.83 6.53
N LEU A 317 11.87 -16.95 6.88
CA LEU A 317 11.68 -15.65 6.23
C LEU A 317 12.95 -14.80 6.34
N THR A 318 13.64 -14.85 7.48
CA THR A 318 14.92 -14.15 7.69
C THR A 318 16.02 -14.71 6.76
N LYS A 319 16.08 -16.04 6.60
CA LYS A 319 17.01 -16.68 5.65
C LYS A 319 16.67 -16.31 4.21
N LEU A 320 15.40 -16.34 3.85
CA LEU A 320 14.92 -16.00 2.52
C LEU A 320 15.23 -14.55 2.17
N LEU A 321 15.05 -13.61 3.10
CA LEU A 321 15.41 -12.20 2.90
C LEU A 321 16.88 -12.05 2.51
N LYS A 322 17.80 -12.72 3.22
CA LYS A 322 19.25 -12.68 2.90
C LYS A 322 19.59 -13.20 1.50
N LEU A 323 18.80 -14.13 0.97
CA LEU A 323 18.96 -14.61 -0.41
C LEU A 323 18.40 -13.60 -1.41
N ILE A 324 17.21 -13.08 -1.13
CA ILE A 324 16.51 -12.12 -1.97
C ILE A 324 17.26 -10.77 -2.06
N GLU A 325 17.97 -10.36 -1.01
CA GLU A 325 18.81 -9.16 -1.01
C GLU A 325 19.94 -9.19 -2.06
N LYS A 326 20.28 -10.36 -2.60
CA LYS A 326 21.28 -10.53 -3.66
C LYS A 326 20.73 -10.27 -5.06
N TYR A 327 19.41 -10.14 -5.23
CA TYR A 327 18.82 -9.80 -6.52
C TYR A 327 18.92 -8.29 -6.75
N GLU A 328 19.33 -7.92 -7.95
CA GLU A 328 19.33 -6.54 -8.40
C GLU A 328 17.94 -6.16 -8.92
N ASP A 329 17.57 -4.90 -8.71
CA ASP A 329 16.37 -4.35 -9.29
C ASP A 329 16.69 -3.87 -10.70
N GLU A 330 16.44 -4.71 -11.69
CA GLU A 330 16.69 -4.39 -13.10
C GLU A 330 15.87 -3.19 -13.61
N SER A 331 14.80 -2.80 -12.90
CA SER A 331 14.03 -1.59 -13.20
C SER A 331 14.62 -0.33 -12.58
N PHE A 332 15.53 -0.48 -11.61
CA PHE A 332 16.22 0.64 -10.97
C PHE A 332 17.35 1.15 -11.86
N MET A 333 17.44 2.47 -12.03
CA MET A 333 18.41 3.09 -12.93
C MET A 333 18.32 2.56 -14.37
N ALA A 334 17.17 2.07 -14.83
CA ALA A 334 16.97 1.54 -16.18
C ALA A 334 16.00 2.45 -16.95
N PRO A 335 16.49 3.26 -17.92
CA PRO A 335 15.61 4.19 -18.62
C PRO A 335 14.67 3.50 -19.62
N PHE A 336 13.46 4.03 -19.76
CA PHE A 336 12.51 3.62 -20.81
C PHE A 336 11.54 4.75 -21.19
N LYS A 337 10.85 4.62 -22.33
CA LYS A 337 9.81 5.57 -22.79
C LYS A 337 8.48 5.29 -22.07
N VAL A 338 7.82 6.33 -21.56
CA VAL A 338 6.51 6.24 -20.91
C VAL A 338 5.64 7.45 -21.26
N HIS A 339 4.34 7.24 -21.44
CA HIS A 339 3.36 8.32 -21.56
C HIS A 339 2.81 8.71 -20.19
N ARG A 340 2.78 10.00 -19.84
CA ARG A 340 2.31 10.49 -18.53
C ARG A 340 1.59 11.82 -18.63
N HIS A 341 0.57 11.96 -17.78
CA HIS A 341 -0.17 13.18 -17.51
C HIS A 341 0.13 13.66 -16.08
N PHE A 342 0.71 14.85 -15.97
CA PHE A 342 1.02 15.52 -14.71
C PHE A 342 0.16 16.78 -14.56
N GLN A 343 -0.57 16.86 -13.46
CA GLN A 343 -1.25 18.07 -13.02
C GLN A 343 -0.69 18.47 -11.67
N PHE A 344 -0.21 19.70 -11.54
CA PHE A 344 0.43 20.14 -10.30
C PHE A 344 0.27 21.64 -10.03
N VAL A 345 0.31 21.99 -8.75
CA VAL A 345 0.26 23.37 -8.27
C VAL A 345 1.48 23.61 -7.41
N GLY A 346 2.18 24.71 -7.68
CA GLY A 346 3.43 25.01 -7.01
C GLY A 346 3.81 26.48 -7.06
N GLU A 347 4.97 26.78 -6.49
CA GLU A 347 5.57 28.11 -6.50
C GLU A 347 6.73 28.12 -7.49
N GLU A 348 6.75 29.15 -8.35
CA GLU A 348 7.81 29.33 -9.35
C GLU A 348 9.00 30.09 -8.76
N TYR A 349 10.20 29.62 -9.07
CA TYR A 349 11.46 30.21 -8.65
C TYR A 349 12.41 30.33 -9.83
N ASN A 350 13.26 31.36 -9.79
CA ASN A 350 14.38 31.54 -10.71
C ASN A 350 15.69 31.46 -9.92
N GLY A 351 16.60 30.57 -10.33
CA GLY A 351 17.85 30.35 -9.61
C GLY A 351 18.98 29.86 -10.52
N SER A 352 20.19 29.82 -9.98
CA SER A 352 21.36 29.30 -10.69
C SER A 352 21.39 27.77 -10.62
N VAL A 353 21.57 27.11 -11.77
CA VAL A 353 21.53 25.65 -11.89
C VAL A 353 22.56 24.97 -10.97
N ASN A 354 23.73 25.59 -10.80
CA ASN A 354 24.81 25.12 -9.93
C ASN A 354 24.48 25.18 -8.41
N ARG A 355 23.37 25.81 -8.01
CA ARG A 355 22.90 25.88 -6.62
C ARG A 355 21.63 25.09 -6.36
N PHE A 356 21.08 24.40 -7.36
CA PHE A 356 19.80 23.69 -7.23
C PHE A 356 19.82 22.62 -6.12
N GLU A 357 20.95 21.96 -5.89
CA GLU A 357 21.13 21.01 -4.78
C GLU A 357 20.86 21.62 -3.39
N ILE A 358 20.99 22.96 -3.26
CA ILE A 358 20.75 23.70 -2.02
C ILE A 358 19.42 24.47 -2.08
N GLU A 359 19.15 25.15 -3.19
CA GLU A 359 18.00 26.05 -3.34
C GLU A 359 16.68 25.28 -3.47
N VAL A 360 16.63 24.20 -4.25
CA VAL A 360 15.40 23.43 -4.47
C VAL A 360 14.89 22.81 -3.16
N PRO A 361 15.71 22.10 -2.34
CA PRO A 361 15.23 21.59 -1.06
C PRO A 361 14.86 22.68 -0.05
N LYS A 362 15.52 23.84 -0.10
CA LYS A 362 15.16 25.01 0.73
C LYS A 362 13.78 25.54 0.33
N ASN A 363 13.53 25.74 -0.95
CA ASN A 363 12.29 26.29 -1.45
C ASN A 363 11.14 25.30 -1.31
N MET A 364 11.38 24.00 -1.54
CA MET A 364 10.43 22.93 -1.24
C MET A 364 10.01 22.96 0.24
N ARG A 365 10.95 23.10 1.19
CA ARG A 365 10.61 23.23 2.62
C ARG A 365 9.79 24.48 2.95
N SER A 366 9.99 25.58 2.21
CA SER A 366 9.18 26.80 2.35
C SER A 366 7.76 26.58 1.82
N PHE A 367 7.66 26.04 0.60
CA PHE A 367 6.40 25.71 -0.06
C PHE A 367 5.53 24.74 0.75
N LEU A 368 6.12 23.69 1.32
CA LEU A 368 5.38 22.70 2.14
C LEU A 368 4.74 23.31 3.40
N LYS A 369 5.21 24.47 3.88
CA LYS A 369 4.54 25.19 4.98
C LYS A 369 3.26 25.90 4.54
N ARG A 370 3.06 26.08 3.22
CA ARG A 370 1.94 26.80 2.60
C ARG A 370 1.04 25.88 1.75
N ASP A 371 1.46 24.64 1.51
CA ASP A 371 0.73 23.70 0.64
C ASP A 371 -0.69 23.37 1.17
N TYR A 372 -0.98 23.63 2.45
CA TYR A 372 -2.32 23.53 3.05
C TYR A 372 -3.37 24.38 2.30
N ALA A 373 -2.94 25.47 1.65
CA ALA A 373 -3.82 26.32 0.84
C ALA A 373 -4.27 25.64 -0.47
N ILE A 374 -3.55 24.62 -0.94
CA ILE A 374 -3.93 23.81 -2.09
C ILE A 374 -4.96 22.77 -1.63
N GLY A 375 -6.22 22.97 -2.02
CA GLY A 375 -7.32 22.06 -1.71
C GLY A 375 -7.13 20.65 -2.28
N PRO A 376 -7.02 20.50 -3.62
CA PRO A 376 -7.04 19.20 -4.29
C PRO A 376 -5.64 18.56 -4.43
N LYS A 377 -4.77 18.71 -3.44
CA LYS A 377 -3.38 18.20 -3.52
C LYS A 377 -3.27 16.72 -3.18
N ILE A 378 -2.29 16.07 -3.78
CA ILE A 378 -1.81 14.73 -3.44
C ILE A 378 -0.75 14.89 -2.34
N THR A 379 -1.08 14.47 -1.12
CA THR A 379 -0.29 14.78 0.09
C THR A 379 0.93 13.89 0.28
N ASN A 380 0.93 12.69 -0.30
CA ASN A 380 2.02 11.72 -0.19
C ASN A 380 3.12 11.89 -1.26
N LEU A 381 2.91 12.75 -2.26
CA LEU A 381 3.88 13.00 -3.35
C LEU A 381 4.26 14.48 -3.42
N ARG A 382 5.51 14.76 -3.80
CA ARG A 382 5.97 16.11 -4.15
C ARG A 382 6.75 16.02 -5.46
N LEU A 383 6.77 17.12 -6.21
CA LEU A 383 7.56 17.15 -7.44
C LEU A 383 8.26 18.49 -7.63
N VAL A 384 9.27 18.46 -8.47
CA VAL A 384 9.95 19.66 -8.99
C VAL A 384 9.87 19.61 -10.51
N ALA A 385 9.43 20.71 -11.11
CA ALA A 385 9.34 20.85 -12.56
C ALA A 385 10.34 21.92 -13.03
N TYR A 386 11.36 21.51 -13.80
CA TYR A 386 12.37 22.42 -14.34
C TYR A 386 12.00 22.81 -15.76
N ASN A 387 12.06 24.09 -16.07
CA ASN A 387 11.94 24.56 -17.44
C ASN A 387 13.23 24.20 -18.19
N SER A 388 13.11 23.45 -19.29
CA SER A 388 14.27 23.05 -20.10
C SER A 388 14.87 24.17 -20.95
N LYS A 389 14.24 25.35 -21.01
CA LYS A 389 14.84 26.56 -21.60
C LYS A 389 15.94 27.11 -20.67
N LYS A 390 17.15 26.57 -20.80
CA LYS A 390 18.33 27.20 -20.21
C LYS A 390 18.59 28.52 -20.92
N GLU A 391 18.67 29.63 -20.18
CA GLU A 391 19.29 30.83 -20.72
C GLU A 391 20.79 30.59 -20.82
N GLU A 392 21.26 30.24 -22.03
CA GLU A 392 22.65 29.87 -22.33
C GLU A 392 23.70 30.90 -21.88
N LYS A 393 23.27 32.14 -21.62
CA LYS A 393 24.15 33.25 -21.21
C LYS A 393 24.30 33.44 -19.70
N GLN A 394 23.47 32.83 -18.83
CA GLN A 394 23.47 33.15 -17.38
C GLN A 394 23.46 31.95 -16.40
N GLU A 395 23.50 30.70 -16.87
CA GLU A 395 23.36 29.49 -16.02
C GLU A 395 22.13 29.53 -15.08
N LYS A 396 21.09 30.29 -15.45
CA LYS A 396 19.83 30.38 -14.70
C LYS A 396 18.77 29.52 -15.36
N ALA A 397 17.93 28.93 -14.53
CA ALA A 397 16.73 28.24 -14.97
C ALA A 397 15.57 28.50 -14.01
N THR A 398 14.37 28.48 -14.57
CA THR A 398 13.11 28.54 -13.83
C THR A 398 12.72 27.13 -13.40
N TYR A 399 12.25 26.99 -12.17
CA TYR A 399 11.69 25.73 -11.67
C TYR A 399 10.49 25.98 -10.76
N ILE A 400 9.63 24.97 -10.67
CA ILE A 400 8.45 24.99 -9.81
C ILE A 400 8.63 23.89 -8.76
N VAL A 401 8.54 24.24 -7.48
CA VAL A 401 8.35 23.25 -6.40
C VAL A 401 6.86 23.07 -6.18
N ALA A 402 6.35 21.85 -6.26
CA ALA A 402 4.91 21.63 -6.39
C ALA A 402 4.38 20.39 -5.66
N ARG A 403 3.06 20.38 -5.49
CA ARG A 403 2.27 19.18 -5.22
C ARG A 403 1.54 18.76 -6.50
N PRO A 404 1.50 17.46 -6.81
CA PRO A 404 0.52 16.94 -7.75
C PRO A 404 -0.90 17.28 -7.25
N VAL A 405 -1.83 17.53 -8.16
CA VAL A 405 -3.24 17.80 -7.85
C VAL A 405 -4.15 16.85 -8.64
N TYR A 406 -5.35 16.59 -8.09
CA TYR A 406 -6.36 15.73 -8.73
C TYR A 406 -7.05 16.37 -9.93
N TYR A 407 -7.11 17.70 -9.91
CA TYR A 407 -7.74 18.55 -10.91
C TYR A 407 -7.21 19.98 -10.74
N GLU A 408 -7.38 20.78 -11.78
CA GLU A 408 -7.12 22.22 -11.71
C GLU A 408 -7.97 22.86 -10.60
N PRO A 409 -7.36 23.52 -9.59
CA PRO A 409 -8.12 24.16 -8.53
C PRO A 409 -8.98 25.32 -9.07
N ASP A 410 -10.21 25.45 -8.57
CA ASP A 410 -11.12 26.57 -8.91
C ASP A 410 -10.49 27.95 -8.62
N SER A 411 -9.55 28.02 -7.69
CA SER A 411 -8.79 29.22 -7.34
C SER A 411 -7.37 28.85 -6.91
N LEU A 412 -6.37 29.58 -7.40
CA LEU A 412 -4.97 29.39 -6.99
C LEU A 412 -4.62 30.24 -5.76
N PRO A 413 -3.88 29.67 -4.79
CA PRO A 413 -3.30 30.47 -3.72
C PRO A 413 -2.34 31.54 -4.24
N GLU A 414 -2.21 32.64 -3.51
CA GLU A 414 -1.34 33.75 -3.91
C GLU A 414 0.12 33.31 -4.11
N GLY A 415 0.68 33.64 -5.27
CA GLY A 415 2.05 33.28 -5.66
C GLY A 415 2.23 31.84 -6.13
N MET A 416 1.14 31.09 -6.32
CA MET A 416 1.18 29.74 -6.89
C MET A 416 0.69 29.71 -8.34
N VAL A 417 1.23 28.76 -9.11
CA VAL A 417 0.89 28.48 -10.50
C VAL A 417 0.36 27.06 -10.64
N TYR A 418 -0.59 26.86 -11.55
CA TYR A 418 -1.02 25.54 -12.00
C TYR A 418 -0.35 25.21 -13.32
N SER A 419 0.09 23.96 -13.45
CA SER A 419 0.68 23.42 -14.67
C SER A 419 0.07 22.06 -15.00
N ASN A 420 -0.10 21.84 -16.29
CA ASN A 420 -0.55 20.58 -16.87
C ASN A 420 0.45 20.15 -17.96
N ALA A 421 0.91 18.90 -17.90
CA ALA A 421 1.76 18.30 -18.92
C ALA A 421 1.33 16.86 -19.21
N ASP A 422 0.83 16.61 -20.42
CA ASP A 422 0.42 15.29 -20.91
C ASP A 422 1.20 14.95 -22.18
N ARG A 423 2.10 13.96 -22.12
CA ARG A 423 3.02 13.60 -23.22
C ARG A 423 3.86 12.36 -22.93
N ASP A 424 4.71 12.02 -23.90
CA ASP A 424 5.77 11.04 -23.76
C ASP A 424 7.01 11.62 -23.06
N TYR A 425 7.56 10.81 -22.15
CA TYR A 425 8.76 11.08 -21.40
C TYR A 425 9.74 9.90 -21.52
N ALA A 426 11.03 10.20 -21.52
CA ALA A 426 12.01 9.25 -21.03
C ALA A 426 11.93 9.24 -19.50
N TYR A 427 11.87 8.06 -18.91
CA TYR A 427 11.74 7.86 -17.48
C TYR A 427 12.95 7.12 -16.92
N ILE A 428 13.37 7.47 -15.70
CA ILE A 428 14.30 6.68 -14.90
C ILE A 428 13.96 6.80 -13.41
N ARG A 429 14.03 5.69 -12.66
CA ARG A 429 13.94 5.69 -11.19
C ARG A 429 15.34 5.65 -10.57
N THR A 430 15.56 6.50 -9.56
CA THR A 430 16.85 6.64 -8.87
C THR A 430 16.64 6.97 -7.38
N LYS A 431 17.75 7.19 -6.67
CA LYS A 431 17.79 7.79 -5.34
C LYS A 431 18.28 9.22 -5.41
N THR A 432 17.94 10.03 -4.41
CA THR A 432 18.32 11.45 -4.36
C THR A 432 19.83 11.66 -4.49
N VAL A 433 20.64 10.81 -3.85
CA VAL A 433 22.13 10.88 -3.94
C VAL A 433 22.70 10.49 -5.31
N MET A 434 21.87 9.88 -6.18
CA MET A 434 22.27 9.36 -7.49
C MET A 434 21.63 10.10 -8.67
N ILE A 435 20.94 11.24 -8.41
CA ILE A 435 20.25 12.02 -9.45
C ILE A 435 21.18 12.40 -10.62
N LYS A 436 22.42 12.83 -10.33
CA LYS A 436 23.38 13.20 -11.37
C LYS A 436 23.69 12.02 -12.32
N SER A 437 24.01 10.86 -11.76
CA SER A 437 24.26 9.64 -12.54
C SER A 437 23.01 9.17 -13.29
N ALA A 438 21.81 9.40 -12.74
CA ALA A 438 20.56 9.10 -13.40
C ALA A 438 20.36 9.96 -14.65
N TYR A 439 20.63 11.28 -14.56
CA TYR A 439 20.61 12.18 -15.71
C TYR A 439 21.60 11.76 -16.80
N GLU A 440 22.84 11.41 -16.44
CA GLU A 440 23.84 10.91 -17.39
C GLU A 440 23.32 9.67 -18.15
N LYS A 441 22.75 8.72 -17.42
CA LYS A 441 22.25 7.46 -17.99
C LYS A 441 21.01 7.63 -18.87
N ILE A 442 20.06 8.47 -18.47
CA ILE A 442 18.85 8.72 -19.28
C ILE A 442 19.18 9.50 -20.55
N TYR A 443 20.11 10.46 -20.54
CA TYR A 443 20.56 11.15 -21.75
C TYR A 443 21.29 10.21 -22.70
N GLN A 444 22.16 9.33 -22.17
CA GLN A 444 22.79 8.30 -22.98
C GLN A 444 21.74 7.42 -23.67
N TRP A 445 20.75 6.93 -22.91
CA TRP A 445 19.68 6.10 -23.46
C TRP A 445 18.84 6.84 -24.51
N ILE A 446 18.51 8.11 -24.30
CA ILE A 446 17.80 8.95 -25.29
C ILE A 446 18.57 8.98 -26.62
N ASN A 447 19.87 9.26 -26.56
CA ASN A 447 20.72 9.34 -27.75
C ASN A 447 20.85 7.98 -28.47
N GLU A 448 21.05 6.90 -27.71
CA GLU A 448 21.18 5.54 -28.25
C GLU A 448 19.91 5.06 -28.96
N ASN A 449 18.74 5.52 -28.52
CA ASN A 449 17.44 5.17 -29.10
C ASN A 449 16.93 6.20 -30.12
N GLY A 450 17.71 7.21 -30.46
CA GLY A 450 17.36 8.22 -31.48
C GLY A 450 16.21 9.15 -31.08
N TYR A 451 15.94 9.30 -29.78
CA TYR A 451 14.93 10.25 -29.29
C TYR A 451 15.53 11.66 -29.16
N GLU A 452 14.67 12.67 -29.23
CA GLU A 452 15.03 14.06 -28.95
C GLU A 452 14.24 14.60 -27.76
N THR A 453 14.87 15.44 -26.94
CA THR A 453 14.20 16.10 -25.82
C THR A 453 13.42 17.32 -26.28
N ASN A 454 12.25 17.52 -25.68
CA ASN A 454 11.43 18.70 -25.90
C ASN A 454 11.85 19.83 -24.94
N LYS A 455 12.57 20.82 -25.48
CA LYS A 455 13.08 21.96 -24.71
C LYS A 455 12.02 22.99 -24.31
N ASP A 456 10.81 22.88 -24.83
CA ASP A 456 9.69 23.77 -24.51
C ASP A 456 8.78 23.23 -23.38
N SER A 457 9.17 22.12 -22.74
CA SER A 457 8.37 21.41 -21.73
C SER A 457 9.09 21.29 -20.39
N TYR A 458 8.38 20.83 -19.36
CA TYR A 458 8.99 20.56 -18.06
C TYR A 458 9.69 19.21 -18.02
N THR A 459 10.93 19.20 -17.53
CA THR A 459 11.53 18.03 -16.88
C THR A 459 10.92 17.91 -15.49
N ILE A 460 10.39 16.74 -15.13
CA ILE A 460 9.69 16.54 -13.86
C ILE A 460 10.46 15.52 -13.01
N GLU A 461 10.77 15.90 -11.78
CA GLU A 461 11.30 15.01 -10.73
C GLU A 461 10.20 14.78 -9.71
N VAL A 462 9.70 13.54 -9.59
CA VAL A 462 8.71 13.15 -8.57
C VAL A 462 9.43 12.43 -7.43
N PHE A 463 9.26 12.95 -6.22
CA PHE A 463 9.85 12.38 -5.02
C PHE A 463 8.81 11.48 -4.34
N LEU A 464 9.15 10.20 -4.23
CA LEU A 464 8.29 9.19 -3.64
C LEU A 464 8.39 9.23 -2.11
N PRO A 465 7.36 8.79 -1.36
CA PRO A 465 7.37 8.88 0.08
C PRO A 465 8.50 8.04 0.69
N ILE A 466 9.28 8.66 1.58
CA ILE A 466 10.33 8.00 2.40
C ILE A 466 9.67 6.88 3.22
N THR A 467 10.21 5.66 3.10
CA THR A 467 9.75 4.52 3.90
C THR A 467 10.81 4.20 4.94
N PRO A 468 10.56 4.42 6.25
CA PRO A 468 11.49 3.98 7.29
C PRO A 468 11.79 2.48 7.15
N PRO A 469 13.05 2.03 7.36
CA PRO A 469 14.21 2.77 7.83
C PRO A 469 15.08 3.39 6.72
N GLN A 470 14.59 3.49 5.48
CA GLN A 470 15.36 4.06 4.37
C GLN A 470 15.63 5.55 4.64
N ASN A 471 16.91 5.92 4.64
CA ASN A 471 17.35 7.30 4.86
C ASN A 471 17.44 8.12 3.56
N ASP A 472 17.19 7.50 2.41
CA ASP A 472 17.37 8.13 1.10
C ASP A 472 16.08 7.97 0.28
N GLU A 473 15.60 9.09 -0.23
CA GLU A 473 14.33 9.21 -0.94
C GLU A 473 14.50 8.76 -2.40
N GLU A 474 13.57 7.92 -2.88
CA GLU A 474 13.50 7.55 -4.29
C GLU A 474 12.89 8.69 -5.11
N VAL A 475 13.47 8.89 -6.30
CA VAL A 475 13.08 9.94 -7.25
C VAL A 475 12.83 9.32 -8.61
N GLU A 476 11.71 9.70 -9.21
CA GLU A 476 11.37 9.38 -10.59
C GLU A 476 11.64 10.62 -11.45
N ILE A 477 12.50 10.49 -12.46
CA ILE A 477 12.86 11.58 -13.36
C ILE A 477 12.17 11.34 -14.71
N TYR A 478 11.48 12.37 -15.19
CA TYR A 478 10.75 12.38 -16.46
C TYR A 478 11.31 13.48 -17.35
N LEU A 479 12.06 13.10 -18.38
CA LEU A 479 12.57 14.01 -19.41
C LEU A 479 11.59 14.06 -20.60
N PRO A 480 11.05 15.23 -20.96
CA PRO A 480 10.03 15.31 -22.00
C PRO A 480 10.65 14.99 -23.37
N LEU A 481 10.01 14.13 -24.14
CA LEU A 481 10.40 13.79 -25.51
C LEU A 481 9.65 14.64 -26.53
N LYS A 482 10.22 14.82 -27.72
CA LYS A 482 9.48 15.31 -28.88
C LYS A 482 8.53 14.21 -29.40
N GLU A 483 7.42 14.64 -29.97
CA GLU A 483 6.45 13.75 -30.64
C GLU A 483 7.05 13.08 -31.88
#